data_AF-A0A2Z6MFJ9-F1
#
_entry.id   AF-A0A2Z6MFJ9-F1
#
_cell.length_a   1.000
_cell.length_b   1.000
_cell.length_c   1.000
_cell.angle_alpha   90.00
_cell.angle_beta   90.00
_cell.angle_gamma   90.00
#
_symmetry.space_group_name_H-M   'P 1'
#
loop_
_entity.id
_entity.type
_entity.pdbx_description
1 polymer ?
#
loop_
_entity_poly.entity_id
_entity_poly.type
_entity_poly.pdbx_seq_one_letter_code
_entity_poly.pdbx_strand_id
1 'polypeptide(L)'
;MERKLWRDLIILKDHLPEFNSFIDNMELIDVPYIGKKFTWYNTDGMRRSRLDRILLSEGLISDWGVIAQRVWDRDISDHCPVWLECGEVNWGPKN
;
A
#
# COMPACT_ATOMS: atom_id res chain seq x y z
N MET A 1 -4.41 11.41 -17.55
CA MET A 1 -3.40 12.28 -16.89
C MET A 1 -2.96 11.74 -15.52
N GLU A 2 -3.44 10.56 -15.09
CA GLU A 2 -3.43 10.13 -13.67
C GLU A 2 -2.45 8.99 -13.34
N ARG A 3 -2.07 8.15 -14.33
CA ARG A 3 -1.11 7.04 -14.13
C ARG A 3 0.36 7.48 -13.89
N LYS A 4 0.68 8.77 -14.07
CA LYS A 4 2.04 9.29 -13.87
C LYS A 4 2.27 9.77 -12.43
N LEU A 5 1.25 10.31 -11.77
CA LEU A 5 1.34 10.82 -10.39
C LEU A 5 1.53 9.69 -9.36
N TRP A 6 0.95 8.51 -9.60
CA TRP A 6 1.13 7.34 -8.72
C TRP A 6 2.51 6.68 -8.86
N ARG A 7 3.19 6.87 -9.99
CA ARG A 7 4.52 6.28 -10.26
C ARG A 7 5.67 7.05 -9.62
N ASP A 8 5.46 8.32 -9.26
CA ASP A 8 6.54 9.20 -8.79
C ASP A 8 6.65 9.27 -7.25
N LEU A 9 5.78 8.57 -6.51
CA LEU A 9 5.78 8.57 -5.03
C LEU A 9 6.33 7.28 -4.38
N ILE A 10 6.88 6.35 -5.15
CA ILE A 10 7.28 5.04 -4.61
C ILE A 10 8.80 4.85 -4.77
N ILE A 11 9.42 4.57 -3.62
CA ILE A 11 10.84 4.26 -3.34
C ILE A 11 11.33 2.98 -4.08
N LEU A 12 10.71 2.59 -5.20
CA LEU A 12 10.94 1.33 -5.92
C LEU A 12 11.70 1.46 -7.23
N LYS A 13 12.03 2.67 -7.71
CA LYS A 13 12.58 2.81 -9.07
C LYS A 13 13.88 2.02 -9.31
N ASP A 14 14.70 1.75 -8.28
CA ASP A 14 16.05 1.22 -8.50
C ASP A 14 16.40 -0.13 -7.83
N HIS A 15 15.49 -0.79 -7.10
CA HIS A 15 15.90 -1.91 -6.22
C HIS A 15 15.35 -3.30 -6.52
N LEU A 16 14.29 -3.47 -7.35
CA LEU A 16 13.69 -4.79 -7.64
C LEU A 16 13.06 -4.84 -9.05
N PRO A 17 13.87 -4.86 -10.12
CA PRO A 17 13.36 -4.79 -11.49
C PRO A 17 12.38 -5.93 -11.82
N GLU A 18 12.63 -7.14 -11.34
CA GLU A 18 11.75 -8.30 -11.58
C GLU A 18 10.39 -8.13 -10.89
N PHE A 19 10.36 -7.57 -9.69
CA PHE A 19 9.11 -7.32 -8.97
C PHE A 19 8.29 -6.20 -9.62
N ASN A 20 8.96 -5.14 -10.09
CA ASN A 20 8.31 -4.09 -10.86
C ASN A 20 7.72 -4.65 -12.17
N SER A 21 8.48 -5.50 -12.88
CA SER A 21 7.97 -6.20 -14.07
C SER A 21 6.78 -7.11 -13.75
N PHE A 22 6.80 -7.81 -12.61
CA PHE A 22 5.64 -8.59 -12.17
C PHE A 22 4.40 -7.72 -11.95
N ILE A 23 4.53 -6.59 -11.25
CA ILE A 23 3.42 -5.65 -11.02
C ILE A 23 2.86 -5.15 -12.35
N ASP A 24 3.73 -4.72 -13.27
CA ASP A 24 3.33 -4.21 -14.57
C ASP A 24 2.66 -5.30 -15.43
N ASN A 25 3.22 -6.51 -15.49
CA ASN A 25 2.70 -7.64 -16.26
C ASN A 25 1.34 -8.14 -15.75
N MET A 26 1.10 -8.02 -14.45
CA MET A 26 -0.17 -8.39 -13.81
C MET A 26 -1.19 -7.24 -13.80
N GLU A 27 -0.84 -6.10 -14.39
CA GLU A 27 -1.67 -4.88 -14.43
C GLU A 27 -2.12 -4.43 -13.03
N LEU A 28 -1.24 -4.60 -12.04
CA LEU A 28 -1.48 -4.22 -10.65
C LEU A 28 -0.99 -2.79 -10.37
N ILE A 29 -1.63 -2.17 -9.39
CA ILE A 29 -1.28 -0.86 -8.87
C ILE A 29 -0.80 -1.04 -7.43
N ASP A 30 0.42 -0.60 -7.13
CA ASP A 30 0.85 -0.41 -5.74
C ASP A 30 0.08 0.77 -5.16
N VAL A 31 -0.89 0.45 -4.30
CA VAL A 31 -1.86 1.42 -3.79
C VAL A 31 -1.11 2.57 -3.10
N PRO A 32 -1.58 3.82 -3.23
CA PRO A 32 -0.89 4.96 -2.67
C PRO A 32 -0.77 4.84 -1.15
N TYR A 33 0.41 5.12 -0.62
CA TYR A 33 0.67 4.95 0.80
C TYR A 33 0.52 6.27 1.55
N ILE A 34 -0.17 6.25 2.69
CA ILE A 34 -0.29 7.39 3.60
C ILE A 34 0.14 7.06 5.04
N GLY A 35 0.59 8.07 5.78
CA GLY A 35 1.00 7.92 7.19
C GLY A 35 2.48 7.57 7.35
N LYS A 36 2.77 6.41 7.95
CA LYS A 36 4.14 5.93 8.19
C LYS A 36 4.88 5.65 6.87
N LYS A 37 6.08 5.09 6.87
CA LYS A 37 6.78 4.77 5.60
C LYS A 37 7.30 3.33 5.53
N PHE A 38 7.36 2.66 6.66
CA PHE A 38 8.00 1.36 6.84
C PHE A 38 7.00 0.42 7.47
N THR A 39 7.01 -0.82 7.00
CA THR A 39 6.13 -1.89 7.47
C THR A 39 6.91 -2.93 8.26
N TRP A 40 8.24 -2.86 8.24
CA TRP A 40 9.10 -3.76 8.98
C TRP A 40 10.21 -2.96 9.65
N TYR A 41 10.57 -3.40 10.84
CA TYR A 41 11.67 -2.87 11.64
C TYR A 41 12.47 -4.03 12.21
N ASN A 42 13.79 -3.94 12.22
CA ASN A 42 14.59 -4.93 12.93
C ASN A 42 14.38 -4.83 14.45
N THR A 43 14.99 -5.77 15.17
CA THR A 43 14.84 -5.91 16.64
C THR A 43 15.25 -4.67 17.43
N ASP A 44 16.27 -3.92 16.98
CA ASP A 44 16.69 -2.67 17.62
C ASP A 44 15.97 -1.42 17.08
N GLY A 45 15.13 -1.56 16.05
CA GLY A 45 14.38 -0.47 15.41
C GLY A 45 15.20 0.47 14.52
N MET A 46 16.52 0.28 14.43
CA MET A 46 17.43 1.14 13.65
C MET A 46 17.35 0.87 12.15
N ARG A 47 17.08 -0.38 11.75
CA ARG A 47 16.86 -0.76 10.37
C ARG A 47 15.38 -0.94 10.12
N ARG A 48 14.94 -0.46 8.98
CA ARG A 48 13.52 -0.46 8.60
C ARG A 48 13.38 -0.49 7.09
N SER A 49 12.35 -1.18 6.64
CA SER A 49 12.05 -1.33 5.22
C SER A 49 10.54 -1.38 5.01
N ARG A 50 10.12 -1.20 3.76
CA ARG A 50 8.73 -1.39 3.34
C ARG A 50 8.66 -2.71 2.57
N LEU A 51 8.35 -3.77 3.30
CA LEU A 51 8.25 -5.14 2.77
C LEU A 51 6.80 -5.47 2.39
N ASP A 52 5.84 -4.93 3.13
CA ASP A 52 4.42 -5.26 3.01
C ASP A 52 3.71 -4.21 2.13
N ARG A 53 2.98 -4.66 1.12
CA ARG A 53 2.32 -3.80 0.13
C ARG A 53 1.00 -4.41 -0.30
N ILE A 54 -0.04 -3.58 -0.40
CA ILE A 54 -1.31 -3.95 -1.01
C ILE A 54 -1.25 -3.55 -2.49
N LEU A 55 -1.34 -4.56 -3.36
CA LEU A 55 -1.38 -4.42 -4.80
C LEU A 55 -2.77 -4.79 -5.30
N LEU A 56 -3.41 -3.91 -6.07
CA LEU A 56 -4.78 -4.13 -6.56
C LEU A 56 -4.90 -3.82 -8.04
N SER A 57 -5.83 -4.47 -8.73
CA SER A 57 -6.22 -4.09 -10.08
C SER A 57 -7.01 -2.77 -10.07
N GLU A 58 -6.99 -2.05 -11.19
CA GLU A 58 -7.77 -0.82 -11.38
C GLU A 58 -9.27 -1.04 -11.14
N GLY A 59 -9.80 -2.20 -11.53
CA GLY A 59 -11.20 -2.58 -11.29
C GLY A 59 -11.55 -2.67 -9.80
N LEU A 60 -10.74 -3.35 -8.98
CA LEU A 60 -10.98 -3.44 -7.54
C LEU A 60 -10.85 -2.09 -6.83
N ILE A 61 -9.90 -1.26 -7.26
CA ILE A 61 -9.74 0.10 -6.73
C ILE A 61 -11.02 0.91 -6.96
N SER A 62 -11.59 0.85 -8.17
CA SER A 62 -12.84 1.51 -8.50
C SER A 62 -14.02 0.92 -7.73
N ASP A 63 -14.20 -0.40 -7.77
CA ASP A 63 -15.36 -1.08 -7.18
C ASP A 63 -15.45 -0.90 -5.67
N TRP A 64 -14.31 -0.90 -4.98
CA TRP A 64 -14.27 -0.75 -3.52
C TRP A 64 -14.04 0.69 -3.07
N GLY A 65 -13.88 1.63 -4.01
CA GLY A 65 -13.58 3.03 -3.69
C GLY A 65 -12.29 3.19 -2.89
N VAL A 66 -11.24 2.45 -3.27
CA VAL A 66 -9.95 2.47 -2.57
C VAL A 66 -9.30 3.84 -2.69
N ILE A 67 -8.91 4.41 -1.56
CA ILE A 67 -8.28 5.73 -1.45
C ILE A 67 -6.77 5.59 -1.28
N ALA A 68 -6.35 4.75 -0.34
CA ALA A 68 -4.96 4.59 0.05
C ALA A 68 -4.74 3.29 0.83
N GLN A 69 -3.48 2.95 1.07
CA GLN A 69 -3.08 2.03 2.13
C GLN A 69 -2.42 2.81 3.27
N ARG A 70 -2.74 2.44 4.51
CA ARG A 70 -2.17 3.03 5.73
C ARG A 70 -1.44 1.97 6.53
N VAL A 71 -0.31 2.35 7.12
CA VAL A 71 0.35 1.52 8.14
C VAL A 71 0.02 2.00 9.53
N TRP A 72 -0.35 1.02 10.37
CA TRP A 72 -0.68 1.24 11.75
C TRP A 72 0.54 1.18 12.67
N ASP A 73 0.31 1.52 13.93
CA ASP A 73 1.24 1.21 15.01
C ASP A 73 1.57 -0.28 15.08
N ARG A 74 2.86 -0.51 15.32
CA ARG A 74 3.42 -1.83 15.59
C ARG A 74 3.02 -2.24 17.00
N ASP A 75 2.78 -3.53 17.18
CA ASP A 75 2.61 -4.11 18.50
C ASP A 75 3.77 -5.09 18.78
N ILE A 76 3.49 -6.39 18.93
CA ILE A 76 4.48 -7.41 19.28
C ILE A 76 5.33 -7.92 18.10
N SER A 77 4.85 -7.79 16.86
CA SER A 77 5.58 -8.24 15.67
C SER A 77 6.64 -7.20 15.28
N ASP A 78 7.70 -7.64 14.61
CA ASP A 78 8.63 -6.77 13.89
C ASP A 78 7.99 -6.11 12.65
N HIS A 79 6.83 -6.61 12.22
CA HIS A 79 5.98 -6.00 11.20
C HIS A 79 4.90 -5.07 11.78
N CYS A 80 4.63 -3.99 11.05
CA CYS A 80 3.48 -3.13 11.25
C CYS A 80 2.32 -3.58 10.34
N PRO A 81 1.09 -3.66 10.86
CA PRO A 81 -0.09 -3.92 10.03
C PRO A 81 -0.28 -2.88 8.92
N VAL A 82 -0.65 -3.35 7.72
CA VAL A 82 -1.06 -2.52 6.57
C VAL A 82 -2.56 -2.68 6.35
N TRP A 83 -3.26 -1.56 6.23
CA TRP A 83 -4.71 -1.50 6.09
C TRP A 83 -5.06 -0.80 4.78
N LEU A 84 -6.13 -1.25 4.14
CA LEU A 84 -6.70 -0.58 2.98
C LEU A 84 -7.75 0.42 3.44
N GLU A 85 -7.61 1.67 3.03
CA GLU A 85 -8.63 2.68 3.23
C GLU A 85 -9.51 2.76 1.99
N CYS A 86 -10.78 2.49 2.19
CA CYS A 86 -11.84 2.63 1.20
C CYS A 86 -12.76 3.77 1.60
N GLY A 87 -13.41 4.41 0.61
CA GLY A 87 -14.42 5.44 0.83
C GLY A 87 -15.58 4.94 1.70
N GLU A 88 -16.31 5.88 2.29
CA GLU A 88 -17.45 5.55 3.13
C GLU A 88 -18.51 4.76 2.34
N VAL A 89 -18.71 3.50 2.75
CA VAL A 89 -19.86 2.72 2.33
C VAL A 89 -21.00 3.06 3.28
N ASN A 90 -22.03 3.73 2.77
CA ASN A 90 -23.25 3.97 3.53
C ASN A 90 -24.03 2.64 3.63
N TRP A 91 -23.84 1.93 4.74
CA TRP A 91 -24.53 0.68 5.06
C TRP A 91 -26.02 0.87 5.44
N GLY A 92 -26.54 2.09 5.33
CA GLY A 92 -27.89 2.45 5.74
C GLY A 92 -27.95 2.86 7.21
N PRO A 93 -29.17 3.11 7.73
CA PRO A 93 -29.37 3.52 9.12
C PRO A 93 -28.83 2.47 10.09
N LYS A 94 -28.05 2.92 11.08
CA LYS A 94 -27.73 2.09 12.25
C LYS A 94 -29.00 2.02 13.11
N ASN A 95 -29.61 0.84 13.16
CA ASN A 95 -30.74 0.55 14.06
C ASN A 95 -30.32 0.67 15.52
#